data_AF-A0A7C1QW63-F1
#
_entry.id   AF-A0A7C1QW63-F1
#
_cell.length_a   1.000
_cell.length_b   1.000
_cell.length_c   1.000
_cell.angle_alpha   90.00
_cell.angle_beta   90.00
_cell.angle_gamma   90.00
#
_symmetry.space_group_name_H-M   'P 1'
#
loop_
_entity.id
_entity.type
_entity.pdbx_description
1 polymer ?
#
loop_
_entity_poly.entity_id
_entity_poly.type
_entity_poly.pdbx_seq_one_letter_code
_entity_poly.pdbx_strand_id
1 'polypeptide(L)'
;MKITKLHIPETKSAPEIDFNPDDGMLVLKGKSIPENATKIYEPIIEWLKEYILDPPEKTFLHFNLSYFNTASSIWMARMVKVLSKIDDRDKLLTINLYFHVEEYDEMDDDDLQDSISIVLKVIHDATVSLGIKIFGIDDDDTIVKERLILL
;
A
#
# COMPACT_ATOMS: atom_id res chain seq x y z
N MET A 1 -13.93 20.19 0.15
CA MET A 1 -12.92 20.59 -0.85
C MET A 1 -12.36 19.30 -1.42
N LYS A 2 -12.28 19.14 -2.74
CA LYS A 2 -11.71 17.92 -3.32
C LYS A 2 -10.19 17.97 -3.14
N ILE A 3 -9.61 16.96 -2.48
CA ILE A 3 -8.17 16.84 -2.30
C ILE A 3 -7.49 16.73 -3.68
N THR A 4 -6.26 17.24 -3.80
CA THR A 4 -5.52 17.19 -5.06
C THR A 4 -4.53 16.03 -5.07
N LYS A 5 -4.18 15.58 -6.27
CA LYS A 5 -3.14 14.56 -6.51
C LYS A 5 -1.86 14.90 -5.73
N LEU A 6 -1.35 13.93 -4.98
CA LEU A 6 -0.06 14.03 -4.29
C LEU A 6 0.99 13.28 -5.12
N HIS A 7 2.03 14.00 -5.52
CA HIS A 7 3.20 13.42 -6.17
C HIS A 7 4.47 13.83 -5.43
N ILE A 8 5.28 12.83 -5.06
CA ILE A 8 6.61 13.01 -4.47
C ILE A 8 7.57 12.13 -5.29
N PRO A 9 8.58 12.71 -5.98
CA PRO A 9 9.49 11.93 -6.79
C PRO A 9 10.36 11.01 -5.94
N GLU A 10 10.77 9.88 -6.52
CA GLU A 10 11.72 8.96 -5.90
C GLU A 10 13.03 9.67 -5.53
N THR A 11 13.63 9.24 -4.43
CA THR A 11 14.99 9.63 -4.03
C THR A 11 15.83 8.38 -3.78
N LYS A 12 17.13 8.56 -3.49
CA LYS A 12 18.04 7.44 -3.19
C LYS A 12 17.57 6.53 -2.04
N SER A 13 16.72 7.02 -1.15
CA SER A 13 16.31 6.32 0.06
C SER A 13 14.81 6.37 0.35
N ALA A 14 14.00 7.01 -0.50
CA ALA A 14 12.56 7.08 -0.33
C ALA A 14 11.87 6.81 -1.68
N PRO A 15 10.74 6.10 -1.67
CA PRO A 15 10.06 5.71 -2.88
C PRO A 15 9.42 6.92 -3.56
N GLU A 16 9.10 6.77 -4.84
CA GLU A 16 8.11 7.63 -5.47
C GLU A 16 6.75 7.42 -4.79
N ILE A 17 6.03 8.52 -4.58
CA ILE A 17 4.66 8.53 -4.09
C ILE A 17 3.80 9.15 -5.19
N ASP A 18 2.87 8.39 -5.75
CA ASP A 18 1.89 8.86 -6.72
C ASP A 18 0.48 8.49 -6.26
N PHE A 19 -0.20 9.44 -5.62
CA PHE A 19 -1.52 9.26 -5.02
C PHE A 19 -2.54 10.10 -5.79
N ASN A 20 -3.41 9.41 -6.53
CA ASN A 20 -4.49 10.01 -7.30
C ASN A 20 -5.84 9.78 -6.59
N PRO A 21 -6.47 10.85 -6.06
CA PRO A 21 -7.74 10.74 -5.37
C PRO A 21 -8.93 10.55 -6.31
N ASP A 22 -8.78 10.83 -7.61
CA ASP A 22 -9.88 10.77 -8.57
C ASP A 22 -10.23 9.32 -8.97
N ASP A 23 -9.22 8.45 -9.09
CA ASP A 23 -9.37 7.03 -9.46
C ASP A 23 -9.05 6.07 -8.31
N GLY A 24 -8.60 6.60 -7.16
CA GLY A 24 -8.27 5.82 -5.96
C GLY A 24 -6.95 5.08 -6.05
N MET A 25 -6.09 5.41 -7.02
CA MET A 25 -4.78 4.79 -7.21
C MET A 25 -3.73 5.44 -6.30
N LEU A 26 -3.29 4.72 -5.27
CA LEU A 26 -2.30 5.17 -4.30
C LEU A 26 -1.05 4.32 -4.43
N VAL A 27 -0.04 4.82 -5.13
CA VAL A 27 1.17 4.05 -5.47
C VAL A 27 2.38 4.53 -4.69
N LEU A 28 3.10 3.56 -4.09
CA LEU A 28 4.45 3.73 -3.60
C LEU A 28 5.37 2.83 -4.43
N LYS A 29 6.36 3.42 -5.12
CA LYS A 29 7.26 2.68 -6.00
C LYS A 29 8.74 2.92 -5.69
N GLY A 30 9.55 1.86 -5.67
CA GLY A 30 11.01 1.96 -5.55
C GLY A 30 11.57 1.43 -4.23
N LYS A 31 12.51 2.15 -3.61
CA LYS A 31 13.15 1.76 -2.34
C LYS A 31 12.73 2.65 -1.18
N SER A 32 12.49 2.06 -0.01
CA SER A 32 12.15 2.79 1.21
C SER A 32 13.10 2.48 2.36
N ILE A 33 14.19 3.24 2.42
CA ILE A 33 15.20 3.15 3.48
C ILE A 33 15.60 4.55 4.01
N PRO A 34 14.62 5.42 4.35
CA PRO A 34 14.93 6.79 4.75
C PRO A 34 15.61 6.82 6.12
N GLU A 35 16.61 7.70 6.28
CA GLU A 35 17.23 7.98 7.57
C GLU A 35 16.23 8.61 8.55
N ASN A 36 15.33 9.45 8.03
CA ASN A 36 14.25 10.07 8.79
C ASN A 36 12.90 9.77 8.13
N ALA A 37 12.35 8.59 8.43
CA ALA A 37 11.07 8.13 7.90
C ALA A 37 9.91 9.09 8.25
N THR A 38 9.92 9.68 9.45
CA THR A 38 8.87 10.62 9.89
C THR A 38 8.74 11.82 8.96
N LYS A 39 9.87 12.41 8.55
CA LYS A 39 9.86 13.57 7.64
C LYS A 39 9.22 13.25 6.28
N ILE A 40 9.35 12.01 5.81
CA ILE A 40 8.80 11.56 4.54
C ILE A 40 7.32 11.19 4.69
N TYR A 41 6.98 10.43 5.72
CA TYR A 41 5.69 9.75 5.79
C TYR A 41 4.61 10.49 6.58
N GLU A 42 4.96 11.38 7.52
CA GLU A 42 3.94 12.16 8.25
C GLU A 42 3.05 13.00 7.30
N PRO A 43 3.59 13.74 6.31
CA PRO A 43 2.75 14.47 5.36
C PRO A 43 1.84 13.57 4.52
N ILE A 44 2.28 12.34 4.24
CA ILE A 44 1.51 11.35 3.49
C ILE A 44 0.35 10.82 4.34
N ILE A 45 0.59 10.58 5.63
CA ILE A 45 -0.47 10.20 6.58
C ILE A 45 -1.52 11.32 6.70
N GLU A 46 -1.11 12.59 6.77
CA GLU A 46 -2.07 13.70 6.79
C GLU A 46 -2.88 13.79 5.50
N TRP A 47 -2.24 13.59 4.34
CA TRP A 47 -2.97 13.52 3.07
C TRP A 47 -3.99 12.38 3.06
N LEU A 48 -3.64 11.19 3.55
CA LEU A 48 -4.54 10.04 3.62
C LEU A 48 -5.73 10.28 4.56
N LYS A 49 -5.54 11.01 5.67
CA LYS A 49 -6.64 11.37 6.57
C LYS A 49 -7.68 12.26 5.90
N GLU A 50 -7.25 13.14 5.01
CA GLU A 50 -8.16 13.96 4.20
C GLU A 50 -8.81 13.14 3.07
N TYR A 51 -8.06 12.24 2.44
CA TYR A 51 -8.55 11.35 1.39
C TYR A 51 -9.73 10.48 1.83
N ILE A 52 -9.65 9.87 3.01
CA ILE A 52 -10.70 8.94 3.50
C ILE A 52 -12.05 9.62 3.79
N LEU A 53 -12.12 10.96 3.77
CA LEU A 53 -13.38 11.70 3.98
C LEU A 53 -14.31 11.64 2.76
N ASP A 54 -13.76 11.50 1.55
CA ASP A 54 -14.52 11.40 0.31
C ASP A 54 -13.77 10.56 -0.76
N PRO A 55 -13.49 9.27 -0.49
CA PRO A 55 -12.78 8.42 -1.44
C PRO A 55 -13.74 7.92 -2.54
N PRO A 56 -13.23 7.55 -3.73
CA PRO A 56 -14.00 6.83 -4.74
C PRO A 56 -14.47 5.46 -4.24
N GLU A 57 -15.32 4.79 -5.02
CA GLU A 57 -15.86 3.45 -4.68
C GLU A 57 -14.76 2.41 -4.43
N LYS A 58 -13.62 2.54 -5.10
CA LYS A 58 -12.49 1.62 -5.00
C LYS A 58 -11.22 2.40 -4.72
N THR A 59 -10.48 1.96 -3.71
CA THR A 59 -9.13 2.43 -3.40
C THR A 59 -8.15 1.30 -3.58
N PHE A 60 -7.07 1.54 -4.31
CA PHE A 60 -5.99 0.59 -4.52
C PHE A 60 -4.70 1.16 -3.93
N LEU A 61 -4.22 0.54 -2.84
CA LEU A 61 -2.93 0.88 -2.25
C LEU A 61 -1.87 -0.08 -2.79
N HIS A 62 -0.93 0.44 -3.58
CA HIS A 62 0.15 -0.33 -4.17
C HIS A 62 1.45 -0.12 -3.41
N PHE A 63 1.96 -1.19 -2.79
CA PHE A 63 3.31 -1.24 -2.25
C PHE A 63 4.22 -1.93 -3.28
N ASN A 64 4.59 -1.19 -4.33
CA ASN A 64 5.55 -1.66 -5.34
C ASN A 64 6.99 -1.34 -4.90
N LEU A 65 7.42 -2.00 -3.82
CA LEU A 65 8.68 -1.68 -3.17
C LEU A 65 9.70 -2.81 -3.36
N SER A 66 10.80 -2.50 -4.02
CA SER A 66 11.92 -3.43 -4.21
C SER A 66 12.69 -3.73 -2.92
N TYR A 67 12.67 -2.80 -1.96
CA TYR A 67 13.28 -2.99 -0.65
C TYR A 67 12.77 -1.96 0.34
N PHE A 68 12.52 -2.35 1.59
CA PHE A 68 12.18 -1.42 2.66
C PHE A 68 12.73 -1.85 4.02
N ASN A 69 13.01 -0.89 4.89
CA ASN A 69 13.47 -1.18 6.26
C ASN A 69 12.32 -1.23 7.28
N THR A 70 12.63 -1.64 8.52
CA THR A 70 11.68 -1.71 9.64
C THR A 70 10.98 -0.38 9.93
N ALA A 71 11.69 0.76 9.80
CA ALA A 71 11.06 2.06 10.01
C ALA A 71 9.95 2.29 8.99
N SER A 72 10.19 1.93 7.73
CA SER A 72 9.23 2.06 6.63
C SER A 72 8.03 1.15 6.78
N SER A 73 8.22 -0.10 7.22
CA SER A 73 7.08 -1.02 7.44
C SER A 73 6.10 -0.50 8.49
N ILE A 74 6.59 0.15 9.55
CA ILE A 74 5.74 0.82 10.55
C ILE A 74 4.85 1.90 9.89
N TRP A 75 5.39 2.67 8.94
CA TRP A 75 4.61 3.69 8.23
C TRP A 75 3.60 3.09 7.26
N MET A 76 3.95 2.01 6.56
CA MET A 76 3.00 1.29 5.70
C MET A 76 1.82 0.74 6.52
N ALA A 77 2.10 0.15 7.68
CA ALA A 77 1.06 -0.29 8.61
C ALA A 77 0.15 0.87 9.05
N ARG A 78 0.72 2.06 9.30
CA ARG A 78 -0.05 3.27 9.60
C ARG A 78 -0.91 3.73 8.42
N MET A 79 -0.40 3.67 7.18
CA MET A 79 -1.18 4.01 5.99
C MET A 79 -2.40 3.09 5.85
N VAL A 80 -2.19 1.77 5.97
CA VAL A 80 -3.27 0.78 5.94
C VAL A 80 -4.28 1.06 7.05
N LYS A 81 -3.82 1.38 8.27
CA LYS A 81 -4.69 1.73 9.41
C LYS A 81 -5.51 3.01 9.18
N VAL A 82 -4.98 3.98 8.45
CA VAL A 82 -5.75 5.20 8.10
C VAL A 82 -6.81 4.84 7.07
N LEU A 83 -6.42 4.13 6.00
CA LEU A 83 -7.32 3.73 4.92
C LEU A 83 -8.39 2.74 5.37
N SER A 84 -8.14 1.92 6.39
CA SER A 84 -9.14 1.00 6.94
C SER A 84 -10.30 1.72 7.65
N LYS A 85 -10.17 3.03 7.90
CA LYS A 85 -11.21 3.89 8.50
C LYS A 85 -12.13 4.54 7.47
N ILE A 86 -12.03 4.18 6.19
CA ILE A 86 -13.04 4.55 5.20
C ILE A 86 -14.39 4.04 5.71
N ASP A 87 -15.29 4.95 6.07
CA ASP A 87 -16.53 4.62 6.78
C ASP A 87 -17.69 4.33 5.81
N ASP A 88 -17.48 3.32 4.96
CA ASP A 88 -18.46 2.86 3.98
C ASP A 88 -18.17 1.40 3.59
N ARG A 89 -19.12 0.51 3.88
CA ARG A 89 -19.00 -0.93 3.59
C ARG A 89 -19.16 -1.25 2.10
N ASP A 90 -19.81 -0.38 1.34
CA ASP A 90 -19.99 -0.55 -0.10
C ASP A 90 -18.72 -0.16 -0.87
N LYS A 91 -17.78 0.55 -0.21
CA LYS A 91 -16.46 0.85 -0.75
C LYS A 91 -15.50 -0.31 -0.52
N LEU A 92 -14.54 -0.44 -1.44
CA LEU A 92 -13.52 -1.47 -1.42
C LEU A 92 -12.12 -0.86 -1.31
N LEU A 93 -11.37 -1.27 -0.29
CA LEU A 93 -9.93 -1.06 -0.20
C LEU A 93 -9.20 -2.33 -0.63
N THR A 94 -8.32 -2.22 -1.62
CA THR A 94 -7.45 -3.32 -2.04
C THR A 94 -5.99 -2.97 -1.75
N ILE A 95 -5.29 -3.82 -1.00
CA ILE A 95 -3.86 -3.70 -0.76
C ILE A 95 -3.11 -4.60 -1.75
N ASN A 96 -2.25 -4.02 -2.55
CA ASN A 96 -1.52 -4.67 -3.63
C ASN A 96 -0.04 -4.77 -3.23
N LEU A 97 0.46 -6.00 -3.09
CA LEU A 97 1.85 -6.32 -2.81
C LEU A 97 2.52 -6.87 -4.06
N TYR A 98 3.78 -6.52 -4.28
CA TYR A 98 4.55 -6.89 -5.46
C TYR A 98 5.83 -7.57 -5.03
N PHE A 99 6.12 -8.71 -5.64
CA PHE A 99 7.34 -9.49 -5.45
C PHE A 99 7.93 -9.86 -6.80
N HIS A 100 9.25 -9.98 -6.88
CA HIS A 100 9.85 -10.54 -8.09
C HIS A 100 9.31 -11.96 -8.33
N VAL A 101 9.13 -12.37 -9.59
CA VAL A 101 8.51 -13.66 -9.92
C VAL A 101 9.28 -14.85 -9.34
N GLU A 102 10.60 -14.73 -9.26
CA GLU A 102 11.45 -15.74 -8.63
C GLU A 102 11.15 -15.86 -7.12
N GLU A 103 11.05 -14.72 -6.41
CA GLU A 103 10.67 -14.70 -4.99
C GLU A 103 9.25 -15.24 -4.79
N TYR A 104 8.31 -14.81 -5.63
CA TYR A 104 6.92 -15.27 -5.60
C TYR A 104 6.79 -16.80 -5.74
N ASP A 105 7.62 -17.42 -6.57
CA ASP A 105 7.60 -18.86 -6.80
C ASP A 105 8.22 -19.67 -5.67
N GLU A 106 9.10 -19.04 -4.88
CA GLU A 106 9.70 -19.62 -3.69
C GLU A 106 8.83 -19.42 -2.42
N MET A 107 7.92 -18.44 -2.42
CA MET A 107 7.04 -18.15 -1.29
C MET A 107 6.10 -19.33 -0.98
N ASP A 108 6.16 -19.81 0.25
CA ASP A 108 5.19 -20.75 0.80
C ASP A 108 4.01 -20.05 1.50
N ASP A 109 3.13 -20.83 2.13
CA ASP A 109 1.96 -20.28 2.83
C ASP A 109 2.32 -19.52 4.11
N ASP A 110 3.46 -19.82 4.75
CA ASP A 110 3.92 -19.12 5.95
C ASP A 110 4.56 -17.77 5.58
N ASP A 111 5.40 -17.73 4.54
CA ASP A 111 5.95 -16.49 3.97
C ASP A 111 4.85 -15.53 3.53
N LEU A 112 3.80 -16.10 2.94
CA LEU A 112 2.60 -15.38 2.54
C LEU A 112 1.89 -14.77 3.75
N GLN A 113 1.65 -15.56 4.80
CA GLN A 113 1.03 -15.08 6.04
C GLN A 113 1.84 -13.95 6.67
N ASP A 114 3.17 -14.08 6.69
CA ASP A 114 4.06 -13.06 7.23
C ASP A 114 4.00 -11.76 6.42
N SER A 115 3.95 -11.86 5.10
CA SER A 115 3.83 -10.72 4.18
C SER A 115 2.53 -9.93 4.39
N ILE A 116 1.42 -10.62 4.65
CA ILE A 116 0.11 -9.97 4.91
C ILE A 116 -0.10 -9.66 6.40
N SER A 117 0.72 -10.19 7.30
CA SER A 117 0.56 -10.02 8.75
C SER A 117 0.51 -8.56 9.18
N ILE A 118 1.23 -7.68 8.45
CA ILE A 118 1.26 -6.25 8.71
C ILE A 118 -0.11 -5.59 8.47
N VAL A 119 -0.85 -6.08 7.47
CA VAL A 119 -2.21 -5.65 7.15
C VAL A 119 -3.17 -6.21 8.19
N LEU A 120 -3.09 -7.53 8.46
CA LEU A 120 -3.97 -8.21 9.41
C LEU A 120 -3.93 -7.59 10.82
N LYS A 121 -2.74 -7.14 11.27
CA LYS A 121 -2.55 -6.50 12.58
C LYS A 121 -3.30 -5.18 12.75
N VAL A 122 -3.62 -4.47 11.66
CA VAL A 122 -4.16 -3.10 11.74
C VAL A 122 -5.63 -2.99 11.31
N ILE A 123 -6.23 -4.05 10.78
CA ILE A 123 -7.59 -4.02 10.19
C ILE A 123 -8.70 -4.56 11.09
N HIS A 124 -8.41 -4.91 12.35
CA HIS A 124 -9.40 -5.50 13.27
C HIS A 124 -10.70 -4.68 13.44
N ASP A 125 -10.62 -3.36 13.28
CA ASP A 125 -11.74 -2.41 13.37
C ASP A 125 -12.11 -1.81 12.00
N ALA A 126 -11.72 -2.45 10.89
CA ALA A 126 -12.01 -1.91 9.56
C ALA A 126 -13.52 -1.83 9.30
N THR A 127 -13.98 -0.68 8.82
CA THR A 127 -15.38 -0.45 8.42
C THR A 127 -15.60 -0.54 6.91
N VAL A 128 -14.51 -0.59 6.13
CA VAL A 128 -14.47 -0.78 4.68
C VAL A 128 -14.30 -2.26 4.31
N SER A 129 -14.84 -2.68 3.16
CA SER A 129 -14.52 -4.01 2.60
C SER A 129 -13.05 -4.07 2.19
N LEU A 130 -12.34 -5.15 2.51
CA LEU A 130 -10.90 -5.26 2.30
C LEU A 130 -10.52 -6.45 1.42
N GLY A 131 -9.66 -6.22 0.43
CA GLY A 131 -8.98 -7.25 -0.32
C GLY A 131 -7.46 -7.11 -0.26
N ILE A 132 -6.74 -8.21 -0.38
CA ILE A 132 -5.29 -8.21 -0.59
C ILE A 132 -5.00 -8.93 -1.90
N LYS A 133 -4.21 -8.30 -2.78
CA LYS A 133 -3.64 -8.96 -3.96
C LYS A 133 -2.13 -9.00 -3.85
N ILE A 134 -1.58 -10.10 -4.33
CA ILE A 134 -0.14 -10.32 -4.40
C ILE A 134 0.21 -10.62 -5.83
N PHE A 135 1.17 -9.88 -6.36
CA PHE A 135 1.62 -9.95 -7.73
C PHE A 135 3.05 -10.46 -7.79
N GLY A 136 3.30 -11.42 -8.69
CA GLY A 136 4.63 -11.76 -9.16
C GLY A 136 4.94 -10.94 -10.41
N ILE A 137 6.02 -10.16 -10.39
CA ILE A 137 6.47 -9.31 -11.49
C ILE A 137 7.81 -9.75 -12.05
N ASP A 138 8.03 -9.55 -13.35
CA ASP A 138 9.34 -9.72 -13.98
C ASP A 138 10.23 -8.45 -13.86
N ASP A 139 11.42 -8.49 -14.46
CA ASP A 139 12.39 -7.39 -14.48
C ASP A 139 11.85 -6.09 -15.11
N ASP A 140 10.79 -6.18 -15.93
CA ASP A 140 10.16 -5.04 -16.62
C ASP A 140 8.93 -4.51 -15.84
N ASP A 141 8.76 -4.90 -14.57
CA ASP A 141 7.58 -4.64 -13.73
C ASP A 141 6.26 -5.22 -14.32
N THR A 142 6.34 -6.19 -15.23
CA THR A 142 5.15 -6.80 -15.83
C THR A 142 4.58 -7.84 -14.89
N ILE A 143 3.28 -7.74 -14.60
CA ILE A 143 2.58 -8.74 -13.79
C ILE A 143 2.48 -10.04 -14.60
N VAL A 144 3.15 -11.09 -14.12
CA VAL A 144 3.14 -12.43 -14.71
C VAL A 144 2.37 -13.43 -13.87
N LYS A 145 2.15 -13.14 -12.58
CA LYS A 145 1.36 -13.96 -11.63
C LYS A 145 0.54 -13.07 -10.71
N GLU A 146 -0.63 -13.54 -10.30
CA GLU A 146 -1.44 -12.87 -9.28
C GLU A 146 -2.14 -13.87 -8.36
N ARG A 147 -2.31 -13.48 -7.09
CA ARG A 147 -3.14 -14.19 -6.09
C ARG A 147 -4.01 -13.17 -5.38
N LEU A 148 -5.31 -13.45 -5.29
CA LEU A 148 -6.27 -12.65 -4.52
C LEU A 148 -6.60 -13.36 -3.21
N ILE A 149 -6.58 -12.60 -2.12
CA ILE A 149 -6.99 -13.00 -0.78
C ILE A 149 -8.10 -12.04 -0.37
N LEU A 150 -9.29 -12.59 -0.14
CA LEU A 150 -10.43 -11.84 0.39
C LEU A 150 -10.41 -11.98 1.92
N LEU A 151 -10.59 -10.87 2.62
CA LEU A 151 -10.58 -10.80 4.08
C LEU A 151 -11.99 -10.54 4.64
#